data_AF-A0A8J2FAB9-F1
#
_entry.id   AF-A0A8J2FAB9-F1
#
_cell.length_a   1.000
_cell.length_b   1.000
_cell.length_c   1.000
_cell.angle_alpha   90.00
_cell.angle_beta   90.00
_cell.angle_gamma   90.00
#
_symmetry.space_group_name_H-M   'P 1'
#
loop_
_entity.id
_entity.type
_entity.pdbx_description
1 polymer ?
#
loop_
_entity_poly.entity_id
_entity_poly.type
_entity_poly.pdbx_seq_one_letter_code
_entity_poly.pdbx_strand_id
1 'polypeptide(L)'
;MTFSGGACAYYAAHVLAGAADIVICPHNYVLDPVVSRCGTHHRRNWSLKSRMIILDEAHNVEDLCRDVGSFDLQREEIVAIIDMLTQLGNEEKNP
;
A
#
# COMPACT_ATOMS: atom_id res chain seq x y z
N MET A 1 11.19 32.70 7.77
CA MET A 1 10.74 32.24 6.44
C MET A 1 9.62 31.24 6.65
N THR A 2 8.38 31.69 6.58
CA THR A 2 7.17 30.88 6.72
C THR A 2 6.87 30.23 5.37
N PHE A 3 6.94 28.90 5.28
CA PHE A 3 6.57 28.17 4.06
C PHE A 3 5.04 28.23 3.86
N SER A 4 4.61 29.14 2.99
CA SER A 4 3.25 29.28 2.48
C SER A 4 3.06 28.44 1.21
N GLY A 5 3.22 27.12 1.33
CA GLY A 5 2.95 26.17 0.26
C GLY A 5 2.53 24.84 0.87
N GLY A 6 1.26 24.48 0.76
CA GLY A 6 0.70 23.28 1.35
C GLY A 6 1.31 22.02 0.74
N ALA A 7 2.42 21.54 1.31
CA ALA A 7 2.93 20.22 0.98
C ALA A 7 2.02 19.17 1.65
N CYS A 8 1.59 18.17 0.89
CA CYS A 8 0.84 17.05 1.45
C CYS A 8 1.75 16.28 2.42
N ALA A 9 1.35 16.20 3.70
CA ALA A 9 2.14 15.55 4.74
C ALA A 9 2.46 14.09 4.40
N TYR A 10 1.53 13.38 3.75
CA TYR A 10 1.75 12.02 3.26
C TYR A 10 2.94 11.94 2.31
N TYR A 11 3.00 12.79 1.29
CA TYR A 11 4.10 12.79 0.32
C TYR A 11 5.42 13.27 0.94
N ALA A 12 5.37 14.29 1.81
CA ALA A 12 6.55 14.78 2.51
C ALA A 12 7.18 13.68 3.39
N ALA A 13 6.39 12.93 4.16
CA ALA A 13 6.88 11.83 5.00
C ALA A 13 7.60 10.75 4.19
N HIS A 14 7.07 10.40 3.01
CA HIS A 14 7.67 9.41 2.13
C HIS A 14 9.03 9.86 1.54
N VAL A 15 9.19 11.15 1.24
CA VAL A 15 10.47 11.71 0.80
C VAL A 15 11.48 11.71 1.94
N LEU A 16 11.07 12.16 3.14
CA LEU A 16 11.93 12.20 4.32
C LEU A 16 12.39 10.80 4.75
N ALA A 17 11.52 9.78 4.67
CA ALA A 17 11.88 8.39 4.96
C ALA A 17 13.03 7.85 4.09
N GLY A 18 13.21 8.38 2.88
CA GLY A 18 14.34 8.05 2.00
C GLY A 18 15.70 8.49 2.52
N ALA A 19 15.74 9.65 3.17
CA ALA A 19 16.96 10.27 3.69
C ALA A 19 17.16 10.04 5.19
N ALA A 20 16.20 9.45 5.89
CA ALA A 20 16.27 9.22 7.33
C ALA A 20 17.14 8.00 7.68
N ASP A 21 17.89 8.12 8.78
CA ASP A 21 18.68 7.02 9.36
C ASP A 21 17.78 5.93 9.97
N ILE A 22 16.66 6.36 10.59
CA ILE A 22 15.69 5.49 11.24
C ILE A 22 14.29 5.87 10.76
N VAL A 23 13.49 4.86 10.39
CA VAL A 23 12.09 5.02 10.02
C VAL A 23 11.25 4.13 10.92
N ILE A 24 10.32 4.73 11.65
CA ILE A 24 9.32 4.00 12.43
C ILE A 24 8.07 3.89 11.56
N CYS A 25 7.64 2.67 11.28
CA CYS A 25 6.45 2.42 10.48
C CYS A 25 5.73 1.15 10.94
N PRO A 26 4.43 1.00 10.63
CA PRO A 26 3.69 -0.20 10.98
C PRO A 26 4.13 -1.40 10.12
N HIS A 27 3.86 -2.63 10.59
CA HIS A 27 4.31 -3.86 9.94
C HIS A 27 3.89 -4.01 8.48
N ASN A 28 2.69 -3.55 8.10
CA ASN A 28 2.20 -3.61 6.71
C ASN A 28 3.10 -2.83 5.73
N TYR A 29 3.84 -1.82 6.19
CA TYR A 29 4.76 -1.07 5.32
C TYR A 29 5.97 -1.91 4.87
N VAL A 30 6.22 -3.04 5.53
CA VAL A 30 7.31 -3.97 5.25
C VAL A 30 6.79 -5.32 4.75
N LEU A 31 5.74 -5.86 5.37
CA LEU A 31 5.27 -7.22 5.16
C LEU A 31 4.18 -7.37 4.09
N ASP A 32 3.36 -6.33 3.87
CA ASP A 32 2.34 -6.36 2.82
C ASP A 32 3.02 -6.19 1.44
N PRO A 33 2.95 -7.17 0.53
CA PRO A 33 3.56 -7.07 -0.79
C PRO A 33 2.98 -5.94 -1.66
N VAL A 34 1.70 -5.60 -1.49
CA VAL A 34 1.01 -4.54 -2.25
C VAL A 34 1.60 -3.19 -1.86
N VAL A 35 1.83 -2.97 -0.56
CA VAL A 35 2.35 -1.70 -0.03
C VAL A 35 3.88 -1.63 -0.16
N SER A 36 4.60 -2.69 0.22
CA SER A 36 6.07 -2.72 0.24
C SER A 36 6.69 -2.67 -1.16
N ARG A 37 6.03 -3.26 -2.17
CA ARG A 37 6.50 -3.27 -3.57
C ARG A 37 5.85 -2.19 -4.43
N CYS A 38 5.02 -1.33 -3.84
CA CYS A 38 4.32 -0.29 -4.58
C CYS A 38 5.32 0.65 -5.28
N GLY A 39 5.39 0.56 -6.61
CA GLY A 39 6.30 1.34 -7.45
C GLY A 39 5.84 2.77 -7.73
N THR A 40 4.81 3.24 -7.03
CA THR A 40 4.31 4.61 -7.13
C THR A 40 5.40 5.62 -6.74
N HIS A 41 5.30 6.84 -7.28
CA HIS A 41 6.33 7.88 -7.22
C HIS A 41 6.81 8.23 -5.80
N HIS A 42 6.01 7.93 -4.77
CA HIS A 42 6.26 8.32 -3.39
C HIS A 42 7.14 7.30 -2.63
N ARG A 43 7.05 5.99 -2.93
CA ARG A 43 7.85 4.97 -2.24
C ARG A 43 9.22 4.67 -2.87
N ARG A 44 9.47 5.12 -4.09
CA ARG A 44 10.79 4.94 -4.75
C ARG A 44 11.96 5.48 -3.93
N ASN A 45 11.70 6.45 -3.06
CA ASN A 45 12.74 7.11 -2.29
C ASN A 45 13.31 6.25 -1.16
N TRP A 46 12.64 5.15 -0.76
CA TRP A 46 13.15 4.27 0.29
C TRP A 46 12.91 2.79 -0.01
N SER A 47 13.89 2.17 -0.67
CA SER A 47 13.95 0.71 -0.85
C SER A 47 14.27 0.02 0.47
N LEU A 48 13.64 -1.12 0.73
CA LEU A 48 13.99 -2.01 1.85
C LEU A 48 15.29 -2.79 1.61
N LYS A 49 15.81 -2.81 0.37
CA LYS A 49 17.10 -3.44 0.08
C LYS A 49 18.22 -2.74 0.85
N SER A 50 19.15 -3.53 1.40
CA SER A 50 20.29 -3.04 2.16
C SER A 50 19.92 -2.23 3.42
N ARG A 51 18.76 -2.51 4.03
CA ARG A 51 18.33 -1.93 5.30
C ARG A 51 18.19 -3.02 6.37
N MET A 52 18.50 -2.66 7.62
CA MET A 52 18.17 -3.49 8.78
C MET A 52 16.69 -3.28 9.13
N ILE A 53 15.96 -4.37 9.33
CA ILE A 53 14.55 -4.35 9.72
C ILE A 53 14.46 -4.91 11.14
N ILE A 54 13.85 -4.15 12.03
CA ILE A 54 13.55 -4.56 13.40
C ILE A 54 12.03 -4.65 13.49
N LEU A 55 11.52 -5.84 13.82
CA LEU A 55 10.11 -6.07 14.07
C LEU A 55 9.92 -6.05 15.58
N ASP A 56 9.06 -5.15 16.04
CA ASP A 56 8.62 -5.11 17.43
C ASP A 56 7.42 -6.05 17.60
N GLU A 57 7.28 -6.71 18.74
CA GLU A 57 6.18 -7.66 19.01
C GLU A 57 5.94 -8.67 17.87
N ALA A 58 7.01 -9.31 17.40
CA ALA A 58 7.00 -10.15 16.21
C ALA A 58 6.07 -11.38 16.28
N HIS A 59 5.43 -11.64 17.42
CA HIS A 59 4.46 -12.72 17.58
C HIS A 59 3.18 -12.50 16.74
N ASN A 60 2.85 -11.26 16.36
CA ASN A 60 1.70 -10.98 15.47
C ASN A 60 2.04 -11.09 13.97
N VAL A 61 3.28 -11.40 13.61
CA VAL A 61 3.73 -11.38 12.21
C VAL A 61 3.07 -12.48 11.38
N GLU A 62 2.85 -13.67 11.95
CA GLU A 62 2.23 -14.78 11.23
C GLU A 62 0.79 -14.46 10.82
N ASP A 63 -0.03 -14.02 11.77
CA ASP A 63 -1.43 -13.66 11.53
C ASP A 63 -1.53 -12.54 10.50
N LEU A 64 -0.68 -11.50 10.63
CA LEU A 64 -0.63 -10.42 9.64
C LEU A 64 -0.25 -10.92 8.24
N CYS A 65 0.74 -11.82 8.12
CA CYS A 65 1.14 -12.37 6.83
C CYS A 65 0.02 -13.22 6.21
N ARG A 66 -0.73 -13.95 7.04
CA ARG A 66 -1.90 -14.71 6.61
C ARG A 66 -2.98 -13.78 6.08
N ASP A 67 -3.29 -12.72 6.82
CA ASP A 67 -4.32 -11.75 6.45
C ASP A 67 -3.96 -11.04 5.13
N VAL A 68 -2.76 -10.45 5.01
CA VAL A 68 -2.35 -9.73 3.78
C VAL A 68 -2.14 -10.64 2.57
N GLY A 69 -1.87 -11.93 2.80
CA GLY A 69 -1.70 -12.92 1.74
C GLY A 69 -3.01 -13.60 1.32
N SER A 70 -4.08 -13.40 2.09
CA SER A 70 -5.39 -13.97 1.83
C SER A 70 -6.36 -12.93 1.28
N PHE A 71 -7.43 -13.40 0.66
CA PHE A 71 -8.58 -12.58 0.34
C PHE A 71 -9.83 -13.43 0.52
N ASP A 72 -10.91 -12.80 0.97
CA ASP A 72 -12.22 -13.42 1.06
C ASP A 72 -13.12 -12.85 -0.04
N LEU A 73 -13.96 -13.70 -0.62
CA LEU A 73 -15.00 -13.29 -1.56
C LEU A 73 -16.36 -13.80 -1.09
N GLN A 74 -17.28 -12.88 -0.87
CA GLN A 74 -18.67 -13.15 -0.55
C GLN A 74 -19.52 -13.17 -1.82
N ARG A 75 -20.70 -13.81 -1.74
CA ARG A 75 -21.61 -13.93 -2.88
C ARG A 75 -22.00 -12.57 -3.43
N GLU A 76 -22.25 -11.61 -2.55
CA GLU A 76 -22.69 -10.26 -2.88
C GLU A 76 -21.61 -9.52 -3.69
N GLU A 77 -20.33 -9.73 -3.36
CA GLU A 77 -19.19 -9.17 -4.09
C GLU A 77 -19.10 -9.77 -5.49
N ILE A 78 -19.34 -11.08 -5.63
CA ILE A 78 -19.36 -11.75 -6.94
C ILE A 78 -20.49 -11.20 -7.82
N VAL A 79 -21.69 -11.02 -7.27
CA VAL A 79 -22.82 -10.44 -8.01
C VAL A 79 -22.49 -9.01 -8.46
N ALA A 80 -21.92 -8.19 -7.57
CA ALA A 80 -21.50 -6.83 -7.90
C ALA A 80 -20.44 -6.80 -9.02
N ILE A 81 -19.48 -7.74 -9.00
CA ILE A 81 -18.47 -7.87 -10.07
C ILE A 81 -19.13 -8.23 -11.40
N ILE A 82 -20.11 -9.14 -11.42
CA ILE A 82 -20.83 -9.52 -12.65
C ILE A 82 -21.60 -8.32 -13.22
N ASP A 83 -22.26 -7.55 -12.36
CA ASP A 83 -23.01 -6.36 -12.79
C ASP A 83 -22.06 -5.29 -13.37
N MET A 84 -20.94 -5.03 -12.70
CA MET A 84 -19.90 -4.12 -13.19
C MET A 84 -19.34 -4.55 -14.56
N LEU A 85 -19.03 -5.83 -14.73
CA LEU A 85 -18.52 -6.36 -16.01
C LEU A 85 -19.58 -6.29 -17.12
N THR A 86 -20.86 -6.51 -16.79
CA THR A 86 -21.96 -6.41 -17.75
C THR A 86 -22.16 -4.96 -18.22
N GLN A 87 -22.03 -3.98 -17.32
CA GLN A 87 -22.09 -2.56 -17.67
C GLN A 87 -20.94 -2.18 -18.62
N LEU A 88 -19.70 -2.54 -18.27
CA LEU A 88 -18.53 -2.26 -19.12
C LEU A 88 -18.67 -2.89 -20.51
N GLY A 89 -19.14 -4.14 -20.61
CA GLY A 89 -19.35 -4.80 -21.90
C GLY A 89 -20.47 -4.19 -22.76
N ASN A 90 -21.41 -3.45 -22.16
CA ASN A 90 -22.45 -2.72 -22.89
C ASN A 90 -21.95 -1.34 -23.36
N GLU A 91 -21.08 -0.69 -22.59
CA GLU A 91 -20.42 0.58 -22.97
C GLU A 91 -19.51 0.41 -24.20
N GLU A 92 -18.78 -0.71 -24.31
CA GLU A 92 -17.94 -0.99 -25.49
C GLU A 92 -18.75 -1.27 -26.78
N LYS A 93 -20.03 -1.65 -26.66
CA LYS A 93 -20.91 -1.92 -27.82
C LYS A 93 -21.61 -0.67 -28.36
N ASN A 94 -21.46 0.48 -27.71
CA ASN A 94 -22.01 1.76 -28.14
C ASN A 94 -20.90 2.83 -28.24
N PRO A 95 -20.05 2.78 -29.29
CA PRO A 95 -19.07 3.84 -29.55
C PRO A 95 -19.72 5.19 -29.90
#